data_AF-A0A9N9MRD3-F1
#
_entry.id   AF-A0A9N9MRD3-F1
#
_cell.length_a   1.000
_cell.length_b   1.000
_cell.length_c   1.000
_cell.angle_alpha   90.00
_cell.angle_beta   90.00
_cell.angle_gamma   90.00
#
_symmetry.space_group_name_H-M   'P 1'
#
loop_
_entity.id
_entity.type
_entity.pdbx_description
1 polymer ?
#
loop_
_entity_poly.entity_id
_entity_poly.type
_entity_poly.pdbx_seq_one_letter_code
_entity_poly.pdbx_strand_id
1 'polypeptide(L)'
;MSVAQLAGSEASNDSSKTFVFQNEGHTLGNALRGIISSYPDVQFCGYTVPHPAENKMHFRIQMYQGKAVDALKRGLNDITKVCDVILDKFDQEFTSFNENKVEVQ
;
A
#
# COMPACT_ATOMS: atom_id res chain seq x y z
N MET A 1 -8.23 -9.34 6.98
CA MET A 1 -6.76 -9.27 7.08
C MET A 1 -6.39 -9.07 8.55
N SER A 2 -5.51 -9.90 9.12
CA SER A 2 -5.01 -9.68 10.48
C SER A 2 -3.73 -8.86 10.39
N VAL A 3 -3.76 -7.66 10.95
CA VAL A 3 -2.59 -6.78 11.07
C VAL A 3 -2.19 -6.75 12.54
N ALA A 4 -1.00 -7.25 12.84
CA ALA A 4 -0.43 -7.17 14.18
C ALA A 4 0.55 -5.98 14.23
N GLN A 5 0.54 -5.23 15.33
CA GLN A 5 1.57 -4.22 15.58
C GLN A 5 2.72 -4.89 16.32
N LEU A 6 3.95 -4.80 15.79
CA LEU A 6 5.14 -5.15 16.56
C LEU A 6 5.36 -4.06 17.61
N ALA A 7 5.32 -4.43 18.90
CA ALA A 7 5.62 -3.52 19.98
C ALA A 7 7.11 -3.09 19.87
N GLY A 8 7.34 -1.83 19.51
CA GLY A 8 8.62 -1.18 19.80
C GLY A 8 8.74 -0.99 21.31
N SER A 9 9.96 -0.90 21.82
CA SER A 9 10.22 -0.49 23.20
C SER A 9 9.38 0.74 23.56
N GLU A 10 8.87 0.81 24.79
CA GLU A 10 7.78 1.70 25.26
C GLU A 10 7.96 3.22 24.98
N ALA A 11 9.10 3.64 24.44
CA ALA A 11 9.41 5.00 24.01
C ALA A 11 9.16 5.31 22.51
N SER A 12 8.62 4.38 21.70
CA SER A 12 8.33 4.68 20.30
C SER A 12 7.03 5.50 20.18
N ASN A 13 7.19 6.82 20.02
CA ASN A 13 6.12 7.75 19.69
C ASN A 13 5.19 7.19 18.61
N ASP A 14 3.89 7.52 18.68
CA ASP A 14 2.85 7.10 17.74
C ASP A 14 3.18 7.40 16.24
N SER A 15 4.18 8.24 15.99
CA SER A 15 4.72 8.60 14.69
C SER A 15 5.60 7.52 14.04
N SER A 16 6.11 6.52 14.78
CA SER A 16 6.99 5.47 14.24
C SER A 16 6.54 4.08 14.67
N LYS A 17 5.97 3.30 13.75
CA LYS A 17 5.46 1.94 14.03
C LYS A 17 5.84 0.94 12.94
N THR A 18 5.97 -0.32 13.36
CA THR A 18 6.13 -1.47 12.46
C THR A 18 4.86 -2.32 12.51
N PHE A 19 4.24 -2.48 11.35
CA PHE A 19 3.05 -3.31 11.13
C PHE A 19 3.46 -4.66 10.56
N VAL A 20 2.83 -5.72 11.02
CA VAL A 20 3.04 -7.08 10.53
C VAL A 20 1.77 -7.52 9.82
N PHE A 21 1.90 -7.71 8.51
CA PHE A 21 0.85 -8.31 7.69
C PHE A 21 1.08 -9.81 7.61
N GLN A 22 0.06 -10.59 7.99
CA GLN A 22 0.05 -12.03 7.82
C GLN A 22 -0.49 -12.37 6.43
N ASN A 23 0.12 -13.36 5.78
CA ASN A 23 -0.23 -13.83 4.42
C ASN A 23 -0.10 -12.76 3.33
N GLU A 24 0.82 -11.81 3.51
CA GLU A 24 1.13 -10.76 2.54
C GLU A 24 2.64 -10.67 2.30
N GLY A 25 3.03 -10.11 1.16
CA GLY A 25 4.43 -10.04 0.73
C GLY A 25 4.70 -8.89 -0.23
N HIS A 26 5.61 -9.12 -1.19
CA HIS A 26 6.14 -8.08 -2.08
C HIS A 26 5.07 -7.33 -2.91
N THR A 27 3.98 -8.00 -3.29
CA THR A 27 2.91 -7.40 -4.09
C THR A 27 2.27 -6.22 -3.35
N LEU A 28 1.65 -6.47 -2.19
CA LEU A 28 1.04 -5.43 -1.38
C LEU A 28 2.09 -4.47 -0.79
N GLY A 29 3.24 -5.01 -0.36
CA GLY A 29 4.31 -4.22 0.24
C GLY A 29 4.87 -3.16 -0.70
N ASN A 30 5.15 -3.50 -1.96
CA ASN A 30 5.71 -2.57 -2.92
C ASN A 30 4.68 -1.51 -3.34
N ALA A 31 3.42 -1.90 -3.54
CA ALA A 31 2.34 -0.97 -3.85
C ALA A 31 2.13 0.06 -2.73
N LEU A 32 2.01 -0.41 -1.48
CA LEU A 32 1.86 0.46 -0.30
C LEU A 32 3.06 1.37 -0.10
N ARG A 33 4.27 0.83 -0.26
CA ARG A 33 5.49 1.64 -0.16
C ARG A 33 5.47 2.77 -1.19
N GLY A 34 5.14 2.48 -2.44
CA GLY A 34 5.12 3.49 -3.51
C GLY A 34 4.22 4.68 -3.20
N ILE A 35 3.02 4.42 -2.68
CA ILE A 35 2.06 5.47 -2.33
C ILE A 35 2.45 6.20 -1.05
N ILE A 36 2.76 5.47 0.03
CA ILE A 36 3.04 6.09 1.34
C ILE A 36 4.35 6.88 1.31
N SER A 37 5.36 6.45 0.56
CA SER A 37 6.61 7.21 0.37
C SER A 37 6.41 8.54 -0.36
N SER A 38 5.29 8.74 -1.05
CA SER A 38 5.00 10.01 -1.73
C SER A 38 4.45 11.09 -0.80
N TYR A 39 4.03 10.72 0.42
CA TYR A 39 3.39 11.67 1.33
C TYR A 39 4.42 12.59 2.01
N PRO A 40 4.18 13.92 2.06
CA PRO A 40 5.15 14.87 2.60
C PRO A 40 5.34 14.77 4.13
N ASP A 41 4.38 14.18 4.83
CA ASP A 41 4.39 13.94 6.26
C ASP A 41 5.13 12.65 6.66
N VAL A 42 5.50 11.81 5.69
CA VAL A 42 6.23 10.56 5.90
C VAL A 42 7.74 10.80 5.74
N GLN A 43 8.50 10.48 6.79
CA GLN A 43 9.96 10.53 6.78
C GLN A 43 10.56 9.25 6.21
N PHE A 44 10.00 8.10 6.57
CA PHE A 44 10.49 6.80 6.15
C PHE A 44 9.34 5.82 5.97
N CYS A 45 9.38 5.08 4.87
CA CYS A 45 8.47 3.98 4.62
C CYS A 45 9.23 2.84 3.92
N GLY A 46 9.11 1.64 4.46
CA GLY A 46 9.80 0.47 3.92
C GLY A 46 9.14 -0.82 4.36
N TYR A 47 9.32 -1.87 3.57
CA TYR A 47 8.84 -3.20 3.90
C TYR A 47 9.97 -4.23 3.77
N THR A 48 9.86 -5.30 4.53
CA THR A 48 10.78 -6.45 4.44
C THR A 48 10.01 -7.74 4.70
N VAL A 49 10.37 -8.79 3.96
CA VAL A 49 9.93 -10.16 4.22
C VAL A 49 11.08 -10.82 4.99
N PRO A 50 10.93 -11.09 6.30
CA PRO A 50 12.03 -11.52 7.15
C PRO A 50 12.64 -12.84 6.69
N HIS A 51 11.82 -13.75 6.16
CA HIS A 51 12.26 -15.02 5.61
C HIS A 51 11.31 -15.50 4.50
N PRO A 52 11.80 -16.00 3.35
CA PRO A 52 10.94 -16.46 2.24
C PRO A 52 9.97 -17.59 2.60
N ALA A 53 10.30 -18.41 3.61
CA ALA A 53 9.43 -19.48 4.08
C ALA A 53 8.32 -19.00 5.06
N GLU A 54 8.39 -17.76 5.54
CA GLU A 54 7.35 -17.18 6.38
C GLU A 54 6.46 -16.25 5.54
N ASN A 55 5.15 -16.52 5.53
CA ASN A 55 4.17 -15.65 4.89
C ASN A 55 3.85 -14.43 5.77
N LYS A 56 4.86 -13.62 6.08
CA LYS A 56 4.74 -12.41 6.87
C LYS A 56 5.51 -11.28 6.23
N MET A 57 4.93 -10.09 6.27
CA MET A 57 5.59 -8.87 5.83
C MET A 57 5.65 -7.87 6.98
N HIS A 58 6.85 -7.37 7.26
CA HIS A 58 7.05 -6.25 8.17
C HIS A 58 7.03 -4.94 7.38
N PHE A 59 6.19 -4.01 7.76
CA PHE A 59 6.00 -2.73 7.12
C PHE A 59 6.23 -1.61 8.13
N ARG A 60 7.29 -0.82 7.95
CA ARG A 60 7.68 0.24 8.87
C ARG A 60 7.34 1.60 8.29
N ILE A 61 6.66 2.42 9.09
CA ILE A 61 6.34 3.81 8.77
C ILE A 61 6.91 4.68 9.88
N GLN A 62 7.60 5.74 9.49
CA GLN A 62 8.03 6.83 10.37
C GLN A 62 7.56 8.15 9.78
N MET A 63 6.87 8.94 10.58
CA MET A 63 6.33 10.23 10.19
C MET A 63 7.11 11.38 10.82
N TYR A 64 7.19 12.50 10.11
CA TYR A 64 7.71 13.75 10.67
C TYR A 64 6.78 14.27 11.77
N GLN A 65 5.47 14.23 11.52
CA GLN A 65 4.41 14.63 12.44
C GLN A 65 3.18 13.75 12.23
N GLY A 66 2.37 13.52 13.27
CA GLY A 66 1.18 12.69 13.20
C GLY A 66 1.40 11.21 13.57
N LYS A 67 0.41 10.36 13.28
CA LYS A 67 0.41 8.94 13.68
C LYS A 67 0.64 8.04 12.47
N ALA A 68 1.58 7.10 12.59
CA ALA A 68 1.89 6.13 11.54
C ALA A 68 0.67 5.29 11.11
N VAL A 69 -0.28 5.06 12.02
CA VAL A 69 -1.53 4.32 11.74
C VAL A 69 -2.41 5.07 10.75
N ASP A 70 -2.44 6.41 10.82
CA ASP A 70 -3.28 7.23 9.95
C ASP A 70 -2.71 7.26 8.52
N ALA A 71 -1.38 7.36 8.39
CA ALA A 71 -0.70 7.20 7.09
C ALA A 71 -0.97 5.83 6.47
N LEU A 72 -0.99 4.76 7.28
CA LEU A 72 -1.30 3.42 6.77
C LEU A 72 -2.75 3.31 6.27
N LYS A 73 -3.72 3.78 7.05
CA LYS A 73 -5.15 3.78 6.66
C LYS A 73 -5.37 4.59 5.38
N ARG A 74 -4.74 5.76 5.29
CA ARG A 74 -4.77 6.59 4.09
C ARG A 74 -4.15 5.86 2.89
N GLY A 75 -2.97 5.26 3.06
CA GLY A 75 -2.29 4.48 2.02
C GLY A 75 -3.12 3.34 1.46
N LEU A 76 -3.83 2.60 2.33
CA LEU A 76 -4.72 1.52 1.89
C LEU A 76 -5.90 2.05 1.06
N ASN A 77 -6.55 3.13 1.51
CA ASN A 77 -7.65 3.75 0.76
C ASN A 77 -7.18 4.32 -0.59
N ASP A 78 -6.00 4.93 -0.63
CA ASP A 78 -5.49 5.54 -1.84
C ASP A 78 -5.03 4.49 -2.86
N ILE A 79 -4.54 3.31 -2.44
CA ILE A 79 -4.36 2.15 -3.34
C ILE A 79 -5.67 1.77 -4.01
N THR A 80 -6.74 1.60 -3.21
CA THR A 80 -8.04 1.18 -3.75
C THR A 80 -8.52 2.16 -4.81
N LYS A 81 -8.48 3.46 -4.54
CA LYS A 81 -8.87 4.49 -5.52
C LYS A 81 -8.02 4.45 -6.79
N VAL A 82 -6.71 4.21 -6.66
CA VAL A 82 -5.84 4.08 -7.83
C VAL A 82 -6.26 2.87 -8.67
N CYS A 83 -6.56 1.73 -8.04
CA CYS A 83 -7.08 0.56 -8.75
C CYS A 83 -8.42 0.86 -9.44
N ASP A 84 -9.35 1.53 -8.77
CA ASP A 84 -10.65 1.90 -9.33
C ASP A 84 -10.49 2.77 -10.59
N VAL A 85 -9.65 3.82 -10.53
CA VAL A 85 -9.38 4.70 -11.67
C VAL A 85 -8.70 3.95 -12.83
N ILE A 86 -7.81 3.00 -12.53
CA ILE A 86 -7.15 2.19 -13.55
C ILE A 86 -8.16 1.28 -14.25
N LEU A 87 -9.05 0.62 -13.49
CA LEU A 87 -10.08 -0.25 -14.03
C LEU A 87 -11.07 0.53 -14.89
N ASP A 88 -11.58 1.66 -14.39
CA ASP A 88 -12.53 2.50 -15.13
C ASP A 88 -11.96 2.95 -16.48
N LYS A 89 -10.70 3.42 -16.49
CA LYS A 89 -10.03 3.83 -17.73
C LYS A 89 -9.77 2.67 -18.67
N PHE A 90 -9.37 1.53 -18.13
CA PHE A 90 -9.13 0.34 -18.92
C PHE A 90 -10.43 -0.13 -19.61
N ASP A 91 -11.53 -0.19 -18.88
CA ASP A 91 -12.83 -0.64 -19.41
C ASP A 91 -13.39 0.33 -20.45
N GLN A 92 -13.21 1.63 -20.26
CA GLN A 92 -13.57 2.65 -21.25
C GLN A 92 -12.80 2.45 -22.57
N GLU A 93 -11.46 2.41 -22.50
CA GLU A 93 -10.62 2.24 -23.69
C GLU A 93 -10.83 0.88 -24.35
N PHE A 94 -11.05 -0.17 -23.57
CA PHE A 94 -11.35 -1.51 -24.08
C PHE A 94 -12.68 -1.56 -24.83
N THR A 95 -13.71 -0.89 -24.31
CA THR A 95 -15.01 -0.77 -24.98
C THR A 95 -14.87 -0.01 -26.29
N SER A 96 -14.23 1.17 -26.26
CA SER A 96 -13.98 1.97 -27.46
C SER A 96 -13.15 1.21 -28.50
N PHE A 97 -12.16 0.42 -28.10
CA PHE A 97 -11.40 -0.42 -29.02
C PHE A 97 -12.27 -1.48 -29.72
N ASN A 98 -13.15 -2.14 -28.98
CA ASN A 98 -14.03 -3.17 -29.53
C ASN A 98 -15.09 -2.58 -30.47
N GLU A 99 -15.66 -1.42 -30.16
CA GLU A 99 -16.60 -0.71 -31.03
C GLU A 99 -15.94 -0.33 -32.36
N ASN A 100 -14.75 0.28 -32.32
CA ASN A 100 -14.00 0.64 -33.52
C ASN A 100 -13.57 -0.57 -34.37
N LYS A 101 -13.38 -1.75 -33.75
CA LYS A 101 -13.03 -2.98 -34.46
C LYS A 101 -14.21 -3.55 -35.26
N VAL A 102 -15.44 -3.28 -34.84
CA VAL A 102 -16.66 -3.72 -35.53
C VAL A 102 -16.99 -2.83 -36.73
N GLU A 103 -16.65 -1.54 -36.70
CA GLU A 103 -16.90 -0.62 -37.82
C GLU A 103 -15.97 -0.81 -39.02
N VAL A 104 -14.83 -1.49 -38.85
CA VAL A 104 -13.81 -1.68 -39.90
C VAL A 104 -13.92 -3.06 -40.57
N GLN A 105 -14.95 -3.86 -40.27
CA GLN A 105 -15.24 -5.15 -40.91
C GLN A 105 -16.46 -5.11 -41.83
#